data_AF-A0A3R6IF67-F1
#
_entry.id   AF-A0A3R6IF67-F1
#
_cell.length_a   1.000
_cell.length_b   1.000
_cell.length_c   1.000
_cell.angle_alpha   90.00
_cell.angle_beta   90.00
_cell.angle_gamma   90.00
#
_symmetry.space_group_name_H-M   'P 1'
#
loop_
_entity.id
_entity.type
_entity.pdbx_description
1 polymer ?
#
loop_
_entity_poly.entity_id
_entity_poly.type
_entity_poly.pdbx_seq_one_letter_code
_entity_poly.pdbx_strand_id
1 'polypeptide(L)' 'METTTTKKKINPVAIKTKTDVQGTLLALKIGVPTVIKNTQIKACSIRSAIRKLTIKGYSFKQSEEGRIDDVIVTRLK' A
#
# COMPACT_ATOMS: atom_id res chain seq x y z
N MET A 1 35.91 17.39 -41.64
CA MET A 1 35.38 17.83 -40.33
C MET A 1 34.42 16.76 -39.84
N GLU A 2 34.84 15.92 -38.91
CA GLU A 2 33.97 14.88 -38.32
C GLU A 2 33.90 15.11 -36.81
N THR A 3 32.70 15.41 -36.32
CA THR A 3 32.42 15.67 -34.90
C THR A 3 32.02 14.37 -34.22
N THR A 4 32.93 13.79 -33.44
CA THR A 4 32.65 12.61 -32.62
C THR A 4 31.86 13.02 -31.37
N THR A 5 30.55 12.79 -31.40
CA THR A 5 29.67 13.00 -30.24
C THR A 5 29.80 11.82 -29.28
N THR A 6 30.53 12.03 -28.18
CA THR A 6 30.71 11.06 -27.09
C THR A 6 29.37 10.83 -26.37
N LYS A 7 28.69 9.71 -26.65
CA LYS A 7 27.45 9.33 -25.94
C LYS A 7 27.77 9.01 -24.47
N LYS A 8 27.27 9.86 -23.56
CA LYS A 8 27.35 9.66 -22.11
C LYS A 8 26.57 8.39 -21.72
N LYS A 9 27.25 7.37 -21.19
CA LYS A 9 26.59 6.15 -20.66
C LYS A 9 25.77 6.51 -19.42
N ILE A 10 24.46 6.35 -19.51
CA ILE A 10 23.52 6.50 -18.39
C ILE A 10 23.37 5.12 -17.76
N ASN A 11 23.76 4.96 -16.50
CA ASN A 11 23.58 3.71 -15.77
C ASN A 11 22.14 3.63 -15.25
N PRO A 12 21.41 2.53 -15.52
CA PRO A 12 20.06 2.35 -14.99
C PRO A 12 20.10 2.08 -13.48
N VAL A 13 19.20 2.72 -12.73
CA VAL A 13 19.00 2.48 -11.29
C VAL A 13 17.89 1.46 -11.09
N ALA A 14 18.09 0.54 -10.14
CA ALA A 14 17.05 -0.40 -9.72
C ALA A 14 15.91 0.34 -9.00
N ILE A 15 14.71 0.32 -9.58
CA ILE A 15 13.52 0.94 -9.00
C ILE A 15 13.07 0.09 -7.81
N LYS A 16 13.16 0.65 -6.60
CA LYS A 16 12.61 0.02 -5.39
C LYS A 16 11.11 0.32 -5.32
N THR A 17 10.27 -0.66 -5.62
CA THR A 17 8.81 -0.53 -5.52
C THR A 17 8.37 -0.61 -4.06
N LYS A 18 7.62 0.38 -3.60
CA LYS A 18 7.00 0.38 -2.27
C LYS A 18 5.53 0.02 -2.38
N THR A 19 5.05 -0.86 -1.51
CA THR A 19 3.62 -1.21 -1.44
C THR A 19 2.80 0.03 -1.07
N ASP A 20 1.85 0.40 -1.92
CA ASP A 20 0.89 1.47 -1.61
C ASP A 20 -0.28 0.92 -0.78
N VAL A 21 -0.17 1.08 0.53
CA VAL A 21 -1.19 0.61 1.47
C VAL A 21 -2.48 1.42 1.37
N GLN A 22 -2.42 2.73 1.11
CA GLN A 22 -3.62 3.56 1.00
C GLN A 22 -4.40 3.22 -0.26
N GLY A 23 -3.70 3.10 -1.40
CA GLY A 23 -4.31 2.65 -2.66
C GLY A 23 -4.94 1.26 -2.52
N THR A 24 -4.26 0.33 -1.84
CA THR A 24 -4.81 -1.01 -1.57
C THR A 24 -6.11 -0.95 -0.76
N LEU A 25 -6.17 -0.15 0.31
CA LEU A 25 -7.37 0.01 1.13
C LEU A 25 -8.53 0.66 0.36
N LEU A 26 -8.23 1.61 -0.53
CA LEU A 26 -9.24 2.24 -1.39
C LEU A 26 -9.74 1.31 -2.50
N ALA A 27 -8.91 0.38 -2.97
CA ALA A 27 -9.31 -0.63 -3.94
C ALA A 27 -10.23 -1.71 -3.35
N LEU A 28 -10.34 -1.81 -2.01
CA LEU A 28 -11.24 -2.75 -1.36
C LEU A 28 -12.70 -2.45 -1.72
N LYS A 29 -13.47 -3.52 -1.95
CA LYS A 29 -14.92 -3.42 -2.16
C LYS A 29 -15.60 -2.97 -0.87
N ILE A 30 -16.50 -2.00 -0.99
CA ILE A 30 -17.27 -1.47 0.14
C ILE A 30 -18.18 -2.56 0.71
N GLY A 31 -18.22 -2.67 2.03
CA GLY A 31 -19.06 -3.61 2.78
C GLY A 31 -18.53 -5.05 2.82
N VAL A 32 -17.42 -5.37 2.13
CA VAL A 32 -16.87 -6.73 2.08
C VAL A 32 -15.69 -6.87 3.03
N PRO A 33 -15.77 -7.74 4.06
CA PRO A 33 -14.62 -8.08 4.89
C PRO A 33 -13.55 -8.76 4.04
N THR A 34 -12.35 -8.19 4.03
CA THR A 34 -11.21 -8.71 3.27
C THR A 34 -10.08 -9.04 4.23
N VAL A 35 -9.46 -10.20 4.03
CA VAL A 35 -8.31 -10.65 4.84
C VAL A 35 -7.02 -10.20 4.17
N ILE A 36 -6.16 -9.52 4.94
CA ILE A 36 -4.83 -9.09 4.50
C ILE A 36 -3.79 -9.80 5.37
N LYS A 37 -2.87 -10.54 4.74
CA LYS A 37 -1.80 -11.26 5.46
C LYS A 37 -0.72 -10.29 5.93
N ASN A 38 -0.20 -10.50 7.13
CA ASN A 38 0.91 -9.73 7.70
C ASN A 38 2.25 -9.91 6.94
N THR A 39 2.34 -10.92 6.08
CA THR A 39 3.46 -11.11 5.14
C THR A 39 3.41 -10.13 3.95
N GLN A 40 2.21 -9.65 3.59
CA GLN A 40 2.00 -8.70 2.50
C GLN A 40 2.02 -7.26 3.00
N ILE A 41 1.21 -6.96 4.02
CA ILE A 41 1.14 -5.63 4.64
C ILE A 41 1.04 -5.82 6.15
N LYS A 42 1.96 -5.21 6.90
CA LYS A 42 1.94 -5.25 8.36
C LYS A 42 0.71 -4.54 8.91
N ALA A 43 0.07 -5.14 9.92
CA ALA A 43 -1.04 -4.56 10.68
C ALA A 43 -0.82 -3.08 11.07
N CYS A 44 0.36 -2.74 11.60
CA CYS A 44 0.69 -1.36 11.98
C CYS A 44 0.63 -0.36 10.81
N SER A 45 0.99 -0.80 9.59
CA SER A 45 0.90 0.02 8.38
C SER A 45 -0.55 0.22 7.95
N ILE A 46 -1.38 -0.82 8.10
CA ILE A 46 -2.83 -0.73 7.86
C ILE A 46 -3.46 0.27 8.83
N ARG A 47 -3.16 0.18 10.14
CA ARG A 47 -3.65 1.13 11.16
C ARG A 47 -3.29 2.57 10.82
N SER A 48 -2.04 2.80 10.46
CA SER A 48 -1.54 4.13 10.10
C SER A 48 -2.23 4.67 8.84
N ALA A 49 -2.42 3.83 7.83
CA ALA A 49 -3.12 4.20 6.59
C ALA A 49 -4.60 4.50 6.84
N ILE A 50 -5.31 3.66 7.60
CA ILE A 50 -6.71 3.89 7.99
C ILE A 50 -6.83 5.23 8.70
N ARG A 51 -5.99 5.51 9.72
CA ARG A 51 -6.02 6.81 10.43
C ARG A 51 -5.92 8.00 9.48
N LYS A 52 -5.03 7.94 8.47
CA LYS A 52 -4.89 9.00 7.45
C LYS A 52 -6.12 9.12 6.56
N LEU A 53 -6.72 7.99 6.18
CA LEU A 53 -7.92 7.96 5.34
C LEU A 53 -9.17 8.41 6.10
N THR A 54 -9.25 8.14 7.41
CA THR A 54 -10.32 8.63 8.29
C THR A 54 -10.33 10.16 8.35
N ILE A 55 -9.16 10.80 8.43
CA ILE A 55 -9.04 12.27 8.35
C ILE A 55 -9.57 12.81 7.01
N LYS A 56 -9.42 12.04 5.93
CA LYS A 56 -9.93 12.39 4.59
C LYS A 56 -11.44 12.08 4.39
N GLY A 57 -12.12 11.54 5.40
CA GLY A 57 -13.56 11.25 5.37
C GLY A 57 -13.94 9.83 4.94
N TYR A 58 -12.97 8.92 4.77
CA TYR A 58 -13.23 7.51 4.53
C TYR A 58 -13.48 6.75 5.84
N SER A 59 -14.18 5.62 5.76
CA SER A 59 -14.49 4.81 6.95
C SER A 59 -14.08 3.37 6.75
N PHE A 60 -13.40 2.81 7.75
CA PHE A 60 -12.90 1.43 7.74
C PHE A 60 -13.13 0.79 9.10
N LYS A 61 -13.44 -0.51 9.08
CA LYS A 61 -13.40 -1.39 10.26
C LYS A 61 -12.23 -2.33 10.10
N GLN A 62 -11.40 -2.47 11.13
CA GLN A 62 -10.33 -3.47 11.17
C GLN A 62 -10.50 -4.36 12.39
N SER A 63 -10.09 -5.62 12.29
CA SER A 63 -9.99 -6.53 13.44
C SER A 63 -8.69 -7.33 13.37
N GLU A 64 -7.92 -7.25 14.46
CA GLU A 64 -6.71 -8.03 14.72
C GLU A 64 -6.96 -9.10 15.81
N GLU A 65 -8.17 -9.13 16.41
CA GLU A 65 -8.45 -9.94 17.59
C GLU A 65 -8.41 -11.45 17.27
N GLY A 66 -7.57 -12.17 18.01
CA GLY A 66 -7.32 -13.61 17.78
C GLY A 66 -6.54 -13.93 16.50
N ARG A 67 -5.98 -12.93 15.81
CA ARG A 67 -5.29 -13.10 14.53
C ARG A 67 -3.84 -12.66 14.59
N ILE A 68 -2.92 -13.61 14.45
CA ILE A 68 -1.47 -13.37 14.49
C ILE A 68 -0.92 -13.10 13.08
N ASP A 69 -1.40 -13.87 12.11
CA ASP A 69 -0.84 -13.89 10.74
C ASP A 69 -1.57 -12.98 9.76
N ASP A 70 -2.76 -12.50 10.10
CA ASP A 70 -3.59 -11.70 9.22
C ASP A 70 -4.44 -10.65 9.95
N VAL A 71 -5.03 -9.75 9.18
CA VAL A 71 -5.93 -8.69 9.66
C VAL A 71 -7.15 -8.68 8.77
N ILE A 72 -8.35 -8.63 9.37
CA ILE A 72 -9.58 -8.37 8.61
C ILE A 72 -9.74 -6.86 8.47
N VAL A 73 -9.96 -6.39 7.25
CA VAL A 73 -10.30 -5.00 6.97
C VAL A 73 -11.57 -4.95 6.13
N THR A 74 -12.51 -4.11 6.54
CA THR A 74 -13.75 -3.81 5.81
C THR A 74 -13.78 -2.33 5.52
N ARG A 75 -13.91 -1.95 4.24
CA ARG A 75 -14.20 -0.57 3.86
C ARG A 75 -15.69 -0.28 4.03
N LEU A 76 -16.04 0.73 4.81
CA LEU A 76 -17.42 1.15 5.09
C LEU A 76 -17.87 2.32 4.21
N LYS A 77 -16.95 3.25 3.90
CA LYS A 77 -17.18 4.43 3.06
C LYS A 77 -15.88 4.79 2.33
#